data_AF-A0A381FF87-F1
#
_entry.id   AF-A0A381FF87-F1
#
_cell.length_a   1.000
_cell.length_b   1.000
_cell.length_c   1.000
_cell.angle_alpha   90.00
_cell.angle_beta   90.00
_cell.angle_gamma   90.00
#
_symmetry.space_group_name_H-M   'P 1'
#
loop_
_entity.id
_entity.type
_entity.pdbx_description
1 polymer ?
#
loop_
_entity_poly.entity_id
_entity_poly.type
_entity_poly.pdbx_seq_one_letter_code
_entity_poly.pdbx_strand_id
1 'polypeptide(L)'
;MITFDYQHFIMKILKRILLLLFLILIVFLLYIEIGGTYILNNDAKRTITFNIRSSRKLPKNITSFYNTIYKNSLSKNSWDFFLTTSSQKDCPCYQMTHRIMPQLNIKNTSALDYILVTRYIEHNFSQNDCLNYNLKSFNFLENRKGIETVSKSLFNKPIENLHLIEVAEIFSIYEHPLKYNQNRNPENSKKRIEQFYQLYLENLEK
;
A
#
# COMPACT_ATOMS: atom_id res chain seq x y z
N MET A 1 -25.26 -28.34 46.59
CA MET A 1 -25.39 -26.88 46.82
C MET A 1 -24.05 -26.14 46.65
N ILE A 2 -22.92 -26.68 47.14
CA ILE A 2 -21.58 -26.06 47.04
C ILE A 2 -21.07 -25.93 45.58
N THR A 3 -21.43 -26.86 44.70
CA THR A 3 -21.01 -26.85 43.28
C THR A 3 -21.65 -25.72 42.47
N PHE A 4 -22.88 -25.32 42.79
CA PHE A 4 -23.62 -24.28 42.09
C PHE A 4 -23.05 -22.87 42.38
N ASP A 5 -22.67 -22.62 43.63
CA ASP A 5 -22.09 -21.34 44.06
C ASP A 5 -20.67 -21.13 43.48
N TYR A 6 -19.89 -22.21 43.40
CA TYR A 6 -18.57 -22.20 42.77
C TYR A 6 -18.64 -21.91 41.26
N GLN A 7 -19.59 -22.52 40.54
CA GLN A 7 -19.82 -22.25 39.12
C GLN A 7 -20.26 -20.81 38.87
N HIS A 8 -21.15 -20.28 39.70
CA HIS A 8 -21.61 -18.90 39.63
C HIS A 8 -20.47 -17.89 39.87
N PHE A 9 -19.60 -18.16 40.85
CA PHE A 9 -18.42 -17.35 41.13
C PHE A 9 -17.41 -17.35 39.98
N ILE A 10 -17.09 -18.52 39.41
CA ILE A 10 -16.20 -18.64 38.24
C ILE A 10 -16.75 -17.86 37.05
N MET A 11 -18.04 -17.99 36.75
CA MET A 11 -18.66 -17.28 35.64
C MET A 11 -18.58 -15.75 35.79
N LYS A 12 -18.65 -15.24 37.03
CA LYS A 12 -18.49 -13.81 37.33
C LYS A 12 -17.05 -13.32 37.09
N ILE A 13 -16.04 -14.12 37.45
CA ILE A 13 -14.63 -13.83 37.19
C ILE A 13 -14.35 -13.86 35.69
N LEU A 14 -14.81 -14.89 34.98
CA LEU A 14 -14.65 -15.01 33.53
C LEU A 14 -15.23 -13.81 32.79
N LYS A 15 -16.43 -13.35 33.18
CA LYS A 15 -17.04 -12.14 32.61
C LYS A 15 -16.18 -10.89 32.83
N ARG A 16 -15.58 -10.74 34.01
CA ARG A 16 -14.68 -9.61 34.31
C ARG A 16 -13.39 -9.68 33.49
N ILE A 17 -12.80 -10.86 33.36
CA ILE A 17 -11.60 -11.06 32.52
C ILE A 17 -11.92 -10.75 31.06
N LEU A 18 -13.05 -11.25 30.54
CA LEU A 18 -13.47 -10.98 29.16
C LEU A 18 -13.67 -9.47 28.91
N LEU A 19 -14.29 -8.76 29.86
CA LEU A 19 -14.49 -7.32 29.77
C LEU A 19 -13.16 -6.55 29.79
N LEU A 20 -12.20 -6.97 30.63
CA LEU A 20 -10.86 -6.38 30.65
C LEU A 20 -10.10 -6.62 29.34
N LEU A 21 -10.16 -7.84 28.79
CA LEU A 21 -9.54 -8.17 27.50
C LEU A 21 -10.14 -7.35 26.36
N PHE A 22 -11.47 -7.17 26.37
CA PHE A 22 -12.16 -6.33 25.39
C PHE A 22 -11.73 -4.86 25.49
N LEU A 23 -11.59 -4.33 26.71
CA LEU A 23 -11.09 -2.96 26.93
C LEU A 23 -9.65 -2.81 26.41
N ILE A 24 -8.77 -3.77 26.71
CA ILE A 24 -7.38 -3.78 26.23
C ILE A 24 -7.36 -3.81 24.70
N LEU A 25 -8.21 -4.63 24.07
CA LEU A 25 -8.33 -4.69 22.62
C LEU A 25 -8.76 -3.33 22.02
N ILE A 26 -9.74 -2.65 22.62
CA ILE A 26 -10.15 -1.31 22.17
C ILE A 26 -8.99 -0.33 22.26
N VAL A 27 -8.28 -0.28 23.40
CA VAL A 27 -7.12 0.61 23.59
C VAL A 27 -6.04 0.30 22.55
N PHE A 28 -5.81 -0.97 22.26
CA PHE A 28 -4.86 -1.40 21.23
C PHE A 28 -5.27 -0.96 19.82
N LEU A 29 -6.55 -1.11 19.45
CA LEU A 29 -7.06 -0.66 18.14
C LEU A 29 -6.98 0.87 18.02
N LEU A 30 -7.32 1.60 19.07
CA LEU A 30 -7.16 3.06 19.10
C LEU A 30 -5.69 3.44 18.93
N TYR A 31 -4.78 2.77 19.62
CA TYR A 31 -3.35 2.98 19.45
C TYR A 31 -2.89 2.75 18.01
N ILE A 32 -3.41 1.74 17.31
CA ILE A 32 -3.12 1.52 15.89
C ILE A 32 -3.61 2.71 15.03
N GLU A 33 -4.82 3.21 15.29
CA GLU A 33 -5.41 4.29 14.50
C GLU A 33 -4.71 5.63 14.66
N ILE A 34 -4.30 5.98 15.88
CA ILE A 34 -3.78 7.31 16.20
C ILE A 34 -2.28 7.32 16.45
N GLY A 35 -1.65 6.18 16.74
CA GLY A 35 -0.26 6.07 17.19
C GLY A 35 0.74 6.71 16.23
N GLY A 36 0.44 6.67 14.93
CA GLY A 36 1.23 7.34 13.89
C GLY A 36 1.42 8.84 14.13
N THR A 37 0.41 9.52 14.70
CA THR A 37 0.50 10.95 15.03
C THR A 37 1.50 11.26 16.15
N TYR A 38 1.75 10.30 17.04
CA TYR A 38 2.63 10.43 18.19
C TYR A 38 4.07 10.04 17.87
N ILE A 39 4.28 8.98 17.06
CA ILE A 39 5.63 8.54 16.68
C ILE A 39 6.28 9.46 15.64
N LEU A 40 5.47 10.15 14.82
CA LEU A 40 5.96 11.08 13.81
C LEU A 40 6.19 12.47 14.41
N ASN A 41 7.45 12.93 14.37
CA ASN A 41 7.77 14.32 14.66
C ASN A 41 7.28 15.26 13.55
N ASN A 42 7.31 16.57 13.80
CA ASN A 42 6.81 17.58 12.87
C ASN A 42 7.53 17.57 11.52
N ASP A 43 8.83 17.29 11.52
CA ASP A 43 9.61 17.24 10.28
C ASP A 43 9.25 16.02 9.44
N ALA A 44 9.05 14.86 10.07
CA ALA A 44 8.56 13.66 9.39
C ALA A 44 7.17 13.90 8.76
N LYS A 45 6.26 14.54 9.50
CA LYS A 45 4.93 14.92 8.98
C LYS A 45 5.03 15.87 7.79
N ARG A 46 5.93 16.86 7.84
CA ARG A 46 6.22 17.78 6.73
C ARG A 46 6.79 17.05 5.52
N THR A 47 7.75 16.15 5.73
CA THR A 47 8.36 15.33 4.67
C THR A 47 7.31 14.48 3.95
N ILE A 48 6.46 13.77 4.71
CA ILE A 48 5.34 13.00 4.14
C ILE A 48 4.44 13.91 3.31
N THR A 49 4.01 15.03 3.89
CA THR A 49 3.09 15.96 3.22
C THR A 49 3.70 16.55 1.94
N PHE A 50 4.95 16.97 1.98
CA PHE A 50 5.67 17.51 0.82
C PHE A 50 5.82 16.46 -0.29
N ASN A 51 6.24 15.26 0.06
CA ASN A 51 6.43 14.17 -0.89
C ASN A 51 5.12 13.80 -1.60
N ILE A 52 4.00 13.73 -0.87
CA ILE A 52 2.70 13.43 -1.45
C ILE A 52 2.19 14.60 -2.29
N ARG A 53 2.13 15.81 -1.73
CA ARG A 53 1.54 16.98 -2.41
C ARG A 53 2.34 17.45 -3.62
N SER A 54 3.64 17.19 -3.66
CA SER A 54 4.48 17.47 -4.84
C SER A 54 4.35 16.42 -5.96
N SER A 55 3.55 15.36 -5.76
CA SER A 55 3.34 14.34 -6.78
C SER A 55 2.20 14.74 -7.71
N ARG A 56 2.48 14.76 -9.02
CA ARG A 56 1.46 15.01 -10.04
C ARG A 56 0.42 13.90 -10.00
N LYS A 57 -0.85 14.26 -10.17
CA LYS A 57 -1.95 13.28 -10.28
C LYS A 57 -1.75 12.42 -11.52
N LEU A 58 -1.82 11.11 -11.33
CA LEU A 58 -1.76 10.15 -12.43
C LEU A 58 -3.03 10.23 -13.30
N PRO A 59 -2.90 10.01 -14.61
CA PRO A 59 -4.05 9.97 -15.50
C PRO A 59 -4.87 8.69 -15.31
N LYS A 60 -6.14 8.77 -15.76
CA LYS A 60 -7.14 7.71 -15.54
C LYS A 60 -6.73 6.35 -16.11
N ASN A 61 -6.03 6.30 -17.24
CA ASN A 61 -5.55 5.04 -17.82
C ASN A 61 -4.63 4.28 -16.84
N ILE A 62 -3.74 4.99 -16.13
CA ILE A 62 -2.83 4.40 -15.15
C ILE A 62 -3.58 3.98 -13.88
N THR A 63 -4.39 4.89 -13.31
CA THR A 63 -5.10 4.60 -12.05
C THR A 63 -6.16 3.53 -12.24
N SER A 64 -6.89 3.54 -13.36
CA SER A 64 -7.88 2.51 -13.68
C SER A 64 -7.22 1.16 -13.87
N PHE A 65 -6.13 1.09 -14.64
CA PHE A 65 -5.40 -0.16 -14.83
C PHE A 65 -4.97 -0.77 -13.50
N TYR A 66 -4.31 0.02 -12.63
CA TYR A 66 -3.88 -0.41 -11.30
C TYR A 66 -5.07 -0.91 -10.45
N ASN A 67 -6.14 -0.12 -10.40
CA ASN A 67 -7.31 -0.44 -9.58
C ASN A 67 -8.01 -1.73 -10.04
N THR A 68 -8.03 -1.98 -11.35
CA THR A 68 -8.59 -3.20 -11.95
C THR A 68 -7.74 -4.43 -11.64
N ILE A 69 -6.41 -4.38 -11.85
CA ILE A 69 -5.56 -5.56 -11.60
C ILE A 69 -5.42 -5.89 -10.11
N TYR A 70 -5.55 -4.88 -9.23
CA TYR A 70 -5.45 -5.02 -7.77
C TYR A 70 -6.82 -4.90 -7.07
N LYS A 71 -7.92 -5.27 -7.73
CA LYS A 71 -9.27 -5.45 -7.15
C LYS A 71 -9.72 -4.32 -6.21
N ASN A 72 -9.88 -3.12 -6.75
CA ASN A 72 -10.33 -1.93 -6.02
C ASN A 72 -9.37 -1.50 -4.89
N SER A 73 -8.07 -1.67 -5.09
CA SER A 73 -7.05 -1.27 -4.13
C SER A 73 -7.04 0.23 -3.84
N LEU A 74 -7.55 1.07 -4.75
CA LEU A 74 -7.59 2.52 -4.56
C LEU A 74 -8.75 3.00 -3.68
N SER A 75 -9.75 2.15 -3.40
CA SER A 75 -10.85 2.46 -2.47
C SER A 75 -10.72 1.78 -1.11
N LYS A 76 -9.78 0.83 -0.98
CA LYS A 76 -9.51 0.09 0.25
C LYS A 76 -8.46 0.78 1.11
N ASN A 77 -8.43 0.48 2.39
CA ASN A 77 -7.39 0.90 3.33
C ASN A 77 -6.64 -0.31 3.89
N SER A 78 -5.61 -0.08 4.70
CA SER A 78 -4.76 -1.15 5.22
C SER A 78 -5.54 -2.26 5.94
N TRP A 79 -6.63 -1.93 6.65
CA TRP A 79 -7.46 -2.94 7.34
C TRP A 79 -8.11 -3.92 6.38
N ASP A 80 -8.60 -3.45 5.24
CA ASP A 80 -9.19 -4.32 4.22
C ASP A 80 -8.19 -5.39 3.76
N PHE A 81 -6.90 -5.04 3.68
CA PHE A 81 -5.84 -5.97 3.30
C PHE A 81 -5.38 -6.86 4.46
N PHE A 82 -5.46 -6.41 5.71
CA PHE A 82 -5.19 -7.27 6.86
C PHE A 82 -6.27 -8.34 7.06
N LEU A 83 -7.53 -8.02 6.72
CA LEU A 83 -8.68 -8.92 6.90
C LEU A 83 -8.94 -9.84 5.71
N THR A 84 -8.38 -9.52 4.54
CA THR A 84 -8.54 -10.33 3.33
C THR A 84 -7.27 -11.13 3.01
N THR A 85 -7.39 -12.16 2.16
CA THR A 85 -6.23 -12.91 1.65
C THR A 85 -5.42 -12.13 0.61
N SER A 86 -5.79 -10.87 0.32
CA SER A 86 -5.06 -10.00 -0.60
C SER A 86 -3.72 -9.56 -0.01
N SER A 87 -2.72 -9.44 -0.87
CA SER A 87 -1.36 -9.10 -0.43
C SER A 87 -1.34 -7.65 0.07
N GLN A 88 -0.74 -7.40 1.23
CA GLN A 88 -0.47 -6.04 1.70
C GLN A 88 0.36 -5.22 0.70
N LYS A 89 1.12 -5.92 -0.17
CA LYS A 89 1.84 -5.29 -1.27
C LYS A 89 0.91 -4.64 -2.29
N ASP A 90 -0.40 -4.81 -2.22
CA ASP A 90 -1.36 -4.24 -3.18
C ASP A 90 -1.91 -2.88 -2.70
N CYS A 91 -1.68 -2.50 -1.42
CA CYS A 91 -2.08 -1.23 -0.83
C CYS A 91 -1.07 -0.10 -1.15
N PRO A 92 -1.45 0.92 -1.93
CA PRO A 92 -0.54 2.01 -2.27
C PRO A 92 0.05 2.75 -1.06
N CYS A 93 -0.74 3.05 -0.02
CA CYS A 93 -0.23 3.76 1.15
C CYS A 93 0.73 2.90 1.97
N TYR A 94 0.51 1.59 2.07
CA TYR A 94 1.47 0.68 2.69
C TYR A 94 2.79 0.61 1.92
N GLN A 95 2.73 0.50 0.58
CA GLN A 95 3.91 0.56 -0.28
C GLN A 95 4.65 1.90 -0.11
N MET A 96 3.91 3.00 -0.02
CA MET A 96 4.46 4.33 0.18
C MET A 96 5.20 4.42 1.51
N THR A 97 4.62 3.91 2.61
CA THR A 97 5.27 3.84 3.91
C THR A 97 6.65 3.19 3.80
N HIS A 98 6.74 2.05 3.12
CA HIS A 98 8.02 1.34 2.94
C HIS A 98 9.09 2.15 2.21
N ARG A 99 8.68 3.03 1.29
CA ARG A 99 9.60 3.89 0.54
C ARG A 99 10.00 5.13 1.30
N ILE A 100 9.10 5.68 2.10
CA ILE A 100 9.35 6.92 2.83
C ILE A 100 9.99 6.68 4.19
N MET A 101 9.74 5.54 4.83
CA MET A 101 10.24 5.23 6.18
C MET A 101 11.76 5.44 6.33
N PRO A 102 12.63 5.00 5.39
CA PRO A 102 14.07 5.24 5.49
C PRO A 102 14.47 6.73 5.41
N GLN A 103 13.58 7.58 4.88
CA GLN A 103 13.77 9.03 4.81
C GLN A 103 13.27 9.73 6.08
N LEU A 104 12.52 9.02 6.93
CA LEU A 104 12.05 9.54 8.20
C LEU A 104 13.13 9.29 9.26
N ASN A 105 13.46 10.31 10.05
CA ASN A 105 14.44 10.21 11.13
C ASN A 105 13.85 9.51 12.37
N ILE A 106 13.31 8.30 12.17
CA ILE A 106 12.73 7.45 13.21
C ILE A 106 13.77 6.38 13.55
N LYS A 107 14.27 6.41 14.79
CA LYS A 107 15.26 5.43 15.26
C LYS A 107 14.57 4.11 15.59
N ASN A 108 15.25 2.99 15.33
CA ASN A 108 14.82 1.63 15.71
C ASN A 108 13.40 1.26 15.25
N THR A 109 13.12 1.46 13.96
CA THR A 109 11.79 1.17 13.39
C THR A 109 11.43 -0.31 13.52
N SER A 110 10.31 -0.59 14.17
CA SER A 110 9.69 -1.90 14.29
C SER A 110 8.62 -2.11 13.21
N ALA A 111 8.17 -3.36 13.00
CA ALA A 111 7.06 -3.64 12.08
C ALA A 111 5.77 -2.89 12.46
N LEU A 112 5.54 -2.66 13.76
CA LEU A 112 4.39 -1.90 14.24
C LEU A 112 4.46 -0.44 13.80
N ASP A 113 5.65 0.17 13.75
CA ASP A 113 5.81 1.56 13.32
C ASP A 113 5.40 1.74 11.85
N TYR A 114 5.65 0.75 10.98
CA TYR A 114 5.17 0.79 9.59
C TYR A 114 3.64 0.78 9.53
N ILE A 115 2.96 0.01 10.39
CA ILE A 115 1.50 0.00 10.47
C ILE A 115 0.99 1.37 10.94
N LEU A 116 1.56 1.90 12.03
CA LEU A 116 1.19 3.19 12.60
C LEU A 116 1.38 4.35 11.61
N VAL A 117 2.51 4.38 10.90
CA VAL A 117 2.76 5.39 9.85
C VAL A 117 1.82 5.20 8.67
N THR A 118 1.52 3.96 8.26
CA THR A 118 0.55 3.70 7.19
C THR A 118 -0.84 4.23 7.56
N ARG A 119 -1.31 3.98 8.79
CA ARG A 119 -2.59 4.52 9.29
C ARG A 119 -2.58 6.05 9.31
N TYR A 120 -1.50 6.66 9.78
CA TYR A 120 -1.35 8.12 9.72
C TYR A 120 -1.48 8.64 8.28
N ILE A 121 -0.84 8.00 7.31
CA ILE A 121 -0.93 8.41 5.89
C ILE A 121 -2.36 8.26 5.39
N GLU A 122 -3.03 7.13 5.65
CA GLU A 122 -4.40 6.87 5.19
C GLU A 122 -5.45 7.80 5.81
N HIS A 123 -5.22 8.31 7.02
CA HIS A 123 -6.08 9.34 7.64
C HIS A 123 -5.95 10.71 6.98
N ASN A 124 -4.83 11.00 6.30
CA ASN A 124 -4.51 12.32 5.76
C ASN A 124 -4.50 12.38 4.23
N PHE A 125 -4.40 11.23 3.55
CA PHE A 125 -4.19 11.13 2.11
C PHE A 125 -4.94 9.93 1.55
N SER A 126 -5.36 10.03 0.29
CA SER A 126 -6.02 8.92 -0.40
C SER A 126 -5.02 7.89 -0.93
N GLN A 127 -5.49 6.67 -1.21
CA GLN A 127 -4.67 5.67 -1.91
C GLN A 127 -4.17 6.16 -3.27
N ASN A 128 -4.96 7.00 -3.95
CA ASN A 128 -4.53 7.64 -5.20
C ASN A 128 -3.31 8.54 -4.98
N ASP A 129 -3.30 9.33 -3.91
CA ASP A 129 -2.17 10.20 -3.57
C ASP A 129 -0.91 9.39 -3.26
N CYS A 130 -1.07 8.29 -2.54
CA CYS A 130 0.00 7.33 -2.28
C CYS A 130 0.54 6.69 -3.58
N LEU A 131 -0.35 6.28 -4.50
CA LEU A 131 0.04 5.73 -5.80
C LEU A 131 0.79 6.77 -6.66
N ASN A 132 0.34 8.03 -6.66
CA ASN A 132 1.01 9.12 -7.36
C ASN A 132 2.47 9.26 -6.89
N TYR A 133 2.69 9.32 -5.57
CA TYR A 133 4.03 9.38 -4.99
C TYR A 133 4.87 8.15 -5.36
N ASN A 134 4.26 6.98 -5.23
CA ASN A 134 4.90 5.71 -5.51
C ASN A 134 5.47 5.67 -6.93
N LEU A 135 4.65 5.93 -7.95
CA LEU A 135 5.07 5.89 -9.35
C LEU A 135 5.99 7.06 -9.75
N LYS A 136 5.84 8.23 -9.12
CA LYS A 136 6.74 9.38 -9.35
C LYS A 136 8.14 9.16 -8.80
N SER A 137 8.25 8.52 -7.64
CA SER A 137 9.51 8.34 -6.91
C SER A 137 10.29 7.09 -7.32
N PHE A 138 9.62 6.11 -7.93
CA PHE A 138 10.18 4.78 -8.19
C PHE A 138 11.36 4.79 -9.16
N ASN A 139 12.33 3.92 -8.92
CA ASN A 139 13.46 3.70 -9.82
C ASN A 139 13.19 2.47 -10.70
N PHE A 140 12.88 2.71 -11.97
CA PHE A 140 12.63 1.67 -12.99
C PHE A 140 13.92 1.14 -13.63
N LEU A 141 15.08 1.35 -12.97
CA LEU A 141 16.42 1.04 -13.46
C LEU A 141 16.80 1.83 -14.72
N GLU A 142 18.05 1.69 -15.18
CA GLU A 142 18.54 2.32 -16.41
C GLU A 142 18.35 3.84 -16.41
N ASN A 143 18.58 4.48 -15.25
CA ASN A 143 18.40 5.92 -15.04
C ASN A 143 16.96 6.42 -15.25
N ARG A 144 15.95 5.54 -15.21
CA ARG A 144 14.53 5.89 -15.32
C ARG A 144 13.92 6.06 -13.94
N LYS A 145 14.03 7.27 -13.39
CA LYS A 145 13.34 7.63 -12.15
C LYS A 145 11.98 8.26 -12.46
N GLY A 146 10.93 7.65 -11.94
CA GLY A 146 9.56 8.11 -12.10
C GLY A 146 8.87 7.63 -13.39
N ILE A 147 7.54 7.56 -13.33
CA ILE A 147 6.70 7.03 -14.40
C ILE A 147 6.78 7.85 -15.71
N GLU A 148 6.95 9.16 -15.62
CA GLU A 148 7.10 10.02 -16.80
C GLU A 148 8.36 9.65 -17.58
N THR A 149 9.48 9.48 -16.87
CA THR A 149 10.78 9.13 -17.45
C THR A 149 10.76 7.72 -18.06
N VAL A 150 10.15 6.73 -17.38
CA VAL A 150 10.08 5.37 -17.91
C VAL A 150 9.17 5.29 -19.14
N SER A 151 8.03 6.00 -19.14
CA SER A 151 7.13 6.10 -20.29
C SER A 151 7.83 6.68 -21.51
N LYS A 152 8.54 7.81 -21.31
CA LYS A 152 9.30 8.44 -22.39
C LYS A 152 10.41 7.54 -22.91
N SER A 153 11.11 6.83 -22.02
CA SER A 153 12.23 5.97 -22.39
C SER A 153 11.81 4.70 -23.11
N LEU A 154 10.70 4.07 -22.73
CA LEU A 154 10.24 2.81 -23.33
C LEU A 154 9.45 3.05 -24.62
N PHE A 155 8.58 4.05 -24.63
CA PHE A 155 7.56 4.21 -25.68
C PHE A 155 7.63 5.54 -26.42
N ASN A 156 8.51 6.46 -25.98
CA ASN A 156 8.57 7.84 -26.48
C ASN A 156 7.25 8.63 -26.33
N LYS A 157 6.37 8.21 -25.40
CA LYS A 157 5.02 8.77 -25.19
C LYS A 157 4.87 9.44 -23.81
N PRO A 158 4.00 10.46 -23.70
CA PRO A 158 3.52 10.92 -22.40
C PRO A 158 2.60 9.86 -21.76
N ILE A 159 2.54 9.82 -20.43
CA ILE A 159 1.83 8.75 -19.68
C ILE A 159 0.32 8.70 -19.99
N GLU A 160 -0.28 9.84 -20.37
CA GLU A 160 -1.69 9.96 -20.74
C GLU A 160 -2.02 9.20 -22.05
N ASN A 161 -1.01 8.96 -22.90
CA ASN A 161 -1.18 8.36 -24.24
C ASN A 161 -0.74 6.89 -24.30
N LEU A 162 -0.43 6.27 -23.17
CA LEU A 162 -0.04 4.87 -23.12
C LEU A 162 -1.24 3.95 -23.34
N HIS A 163 -1.07 2.97 -24.21
CA HIS A 163 -2.00 1.87 -24.39
C HIS A 163 -1.93 0.88 -23.23
N LEU A 164 -2.97 0.07 -23.04
CA LEU A 164 -3.09 -0.87 -21.92
C LEU A 164 -1.88 -1.81 -21.79
N ILE A 165 -1.35 -2.31 -22.91
CA ILE A 165 -0.18 -3.20 -22.89
C ILE A 165 1.10 -2.49 -22.45
N GLU A 166 1.26 -1.21 -22.79
CA GLU A 166 2.39 -0.37 -22.38
C GLU A 166 2.29 -0.04 -20.87
N VAL A 167 1.07 0.18 -20.38
CA VAL A 167 0.81 0.34 -18.95
C VAL A 167 1.11 -0.96 -18.19
N ALA A 168 0.74 -2.12 -18.75
CA ALA A 168 1.05 -3.44 -18.19
C ALA A 168 2.57 -3.66 -18.09
N GLU A 169 3.35 -3.19 -19.07
CA GLU A 169 4.82 -3.23 -19.03
C GLU A 169 5.42 -2.33 -17.96
N ILE A 170 4.91 -1.10 -17.78
CA ILE A 170 5.37 -0.27 -16.66
C ILE A 170 5.09 -0.95 -15.33
N PHE A 171 3.91 -1.54 -15.14
CA PHE A 171 3.57 -2.22 -13.90
C PHE A 171 4.35 -3.53 -13.70
N SER A 172 4.70 -4.25 -14.76
CA SER A 172 5.57 -5.44 -14.65
C SER A 172 6.93 -5.04 -14.08
N ILE A 173 7.54 -3.98 -14.60
CA ILE A 173 8.81 -3.45 -14.08
C ILE A 173 8.61 -2.90 -12.66
N TYR A 174 7.49 -2.22 -12.39
CA TYR A 174 7.17 -1.69 -11.06
C TYR A 174 7.12 -2.77 -9.97
N GLU A 175 6.59 -3.95 -10.30
CA GLU A 175 6.50 -5.07 -9.36
C GLU A 175 7.88 -5.62 -9.02
N HIS A 176 8.70 -5.93 -10.03
CA HIS A 176 10.07 -6.41 -9.83
C HIS A 176 11.00 -5.90 -10.95
N PRO A 177 11.72 -4.78 -10.74
CA PRO A 177 12.49 -4.13 -11.80
C PRO A 177 13.56 -5.02 -12.41
N LEU A 178 14.27 -5.82 -11.60
CA LEU A 178 15.32 -6.69 -12.11
C LEU A 178 14.76 -7.89 -12.91
N LYS A 179 13.68 -8.49 -12.41
CA LYS A 179 13.11 -9.73 -12.96
C LYS A 179 12.35 -9.50 -14.26
N TYR A 180 11.69 -8.35 -14.39
CA TYR A 180 10.80 -8.04 -15.51
C TYR A 180 11.34 -6.93 -16.42
N ASN A 181 12.61 -6.55 -16.27
CA ASN A 181 13.26 -5.67 -17.23
C ASN A 181 13.49 -6.39 -18.57
N GLN A 182 13.01 -5.79 -19.66
CA GLN A 182 13.06 -6.37 -21.00
C GLN A 182 14.48 -6.55 -21.55
N ASN A 183 15.40 -5.62 -21.25
CA ASN A 183 16.80 -5.68 -21.70
C ASN A 183 17.58 -6.80 -21.00
N ARG A 184 17.18 -7.17 -19.78
CA ARG A 184 17.83 -8.20 -18.97
C ARG A 184 17.18 -9.57 -19.10
N ASN A 185 15.84 -9.60 -19.11
CA ASN A 185 15.03 -10.80 -18.99
C ASN A 185 13.79 -10.71 -19.92
N PRO A 186 13.95 -10.73 -21.25
CA PRO A 186 12.87 -10.45 -22.20
C PRO A 186 11.70 -11.44 -22.10
N GLU A 187 11.97 -12.74 -21.95
CA GLU A 187 10.93 -13.77 -21.83
C GLU A 187 10.10 -13.60 -20.55
N ASN A 188 10.75 -13.33 -19.42
CA ASN A 188 10.06 -13.08 -18.16
C ASN A 188 9.23 -11.79 -18.20
N SER A 189 9.78 -10.74 -18.83
CA SER A 189 9.08 -9.48 -19.05
C SER A 189 7.81 -9.72 -19.88
N LYS A 190 7.95 -10.32 -21.07
CA LYS A 190 6.82 -10.63 -21.97
C LYS A 190 5.74 -11.45 -21.28
N LYS A 191 6.13 -12.50 -20.55
CA LYS A 191 5.19 -13.33 -19.79
C LYS A 191 4.44 -12.52 -18.73
N ARG A 192 5.12 -11.62 -18.01
CA ARG A 192 4.48 -10.82 -16.95
C ARG A 192 3.56 -9.73 -17.50
N ILE A 193 3.95 -9.11 -18.62
CA ILE A 193 3.12 -8.15 -19.35
C ILE A 193 1.80 -8.81 -19.76
N GLU A 194 1.89 -9.99 -20.39
CA GLU A 194 0.71 -10.75 -20.80
C GLU A 194 -0.19 -11.10 -19.60
N GLN A 195 0.41 -11.56 -18.49
CA GLN A 195 -0.34 -11.84 -17.27
C GLN A 195 -1.11 -10.62 -16.75
N PHE A 196 -0.48 -9.44 -16.71
CA PHE A 196 -1.18 -8.22 -16.26
C PHE A 196 -2.25 -7.76 -17.24
N TYR A 197 -2.03 -7.92 -18.54
CA TYR A 197 -3.04 -7.62 -19.54
C TYR A 197 -4.25 -8.55 -19.41
N GLN A 198 -4.05 -9.86 -19.27
CA GLN A 198 -5.13 -10.82 -19.06
C GLN A 198 -5.87 -10.60 -17.74
N LEU A 199 -5.14 -10.35 -16.64
CA LEU A 199 -5.76 -10.00 -15.35
C LEU A 199 -6.63 -8.74 -15.44
N TYR A 200 -6.22 -7.76 -16.26
CA TYR A 200 -7.01 -6.56 -16.48
C TYR A 200 -8.33 -6.90 -17.21
N LEU A 201 -8.27 -7.70 -18.28
CA LEU A 201 -9.46 -8.12 -19.03
C LEU A 201 -10.42 -8.95 -18.16
N GLU A 202 -9.92 -9.97 -17.45
CA GLU A 202 -10.73 -10.84 -16.59
C GLU A 202 -11.45 -10.09 -15.47
N ASN A 203 -10.87 -9.00 -14.98
CA ASN A 203 -11.46 -8.19 -13.91
C ASN A 203 -12.35 -7.06 -14.44
N LEU A 204 -12.40 -6.79 -15.75
CA LEU A 204 -13.40 -5.90 -16.36
C LEU A 204 -14.75 -6.59 -16.54
N GLU A 205 -14.76 -7.91 -16.71
CA GLU A 205 -15.96 -8.71 -16.95
C GLU A 205 -16.72 -9.09 -15.66
N LYS A 206 -16.23 -8.65 -14.49
CA LYS A 206 -16.78 -8.96 -13.16
C LYS A 206 -17.23 -7.71 -12.43
#